data_AF-A0A354SE03-F1
#
_entry.id   AF-A0A354SE03-F1
#
_cell.length_a   1.000
_cell.length_b   1.000
_cell.length_c   1.000
_cell.angle_alpha   90.00
_cell.angle_beta   90.00
_cell.angle_gamma   90.00
#
_symmetry.space_group_name_H-M   'P 1'
#
loop_
_entity.id
_entity.type
_entity.pdbx_description
1 polymer ?
#
loop_
_entity_poly.entity_id
_entity_poly.type
_entity_poly.pdbx_seq_one_letter_code
_entity_poly.pdbx_strand_id
1 'polypeptide(L)' 'MSQPLAEVEHPIYEITGTKQEDGHWLLSADIPGGVITHTVRSVDDTEWLRHEMKALISAQLGTDVDSFKVRFHYV' A
#
# COMPACT_ATOMS: atom_id res chain seq x y z
N MET A 1 -23.54 20.71 -10.62
CA MET A 1 -22.50 20.39 -11.61
C MET A 1 -21.47 19.54 -10.93
N SER A 2 -21.53 18.22 -11.12
CA SER A 2 -20.57 17.29 -10.55
C SER A 2 -19.31 17.35 -11.41
N GLN A 3 -18.17 17.70 -10.80
CA GLN A 3 -16.89 17.66 -11.50
C GLN A 3 -16.65 16.23 -11.99
N PRO A 4 -16.17 16.03 -13.24
CA PRO A 4 -15.72 14.71 -13.66
C PRO A 4 -14.54 14.36 -12.76
N LEU A 5 -14.63 13.24 -12.04
CA LEU A 5 -13.47 12.60 -11.44
C LEU A 5 -12.48 12.42 -12.58
N ALA A 6 -11.38 13.18 -12.54
CA ALA A 6 -10.29 12.98 -13.47
C ALA A 6 -9.94 11.50 -13.42
N GLU A 7 -10.02 10.81 -14.58
CA GLU A 7 -9.49 9.47 -14.72
C GLU A 7 -8.03 9.53 -14.26
N VAL A 8 -7.79 9.07 -13.04
CA VAL A 8 -6.45 8.94 -12.53
C VAL A 8 -5.89 7.76 -13.30
N GLU A 9 -5.15 8.04 -14.38
CA GLU A 9 -4.62 7.00 -15.30
C GLU A 9 -3.97 5.85 -14.52
N HIS A 10 -3.35 6.13 -13.38
CA HIS A 10 -2.89 5.16 -12.38
C HIS A 10 -3.30 5.61 -10.97
N PRO A 11 -4.26 4.97 -10.27
CA PRO A 11 -4.60 5.38 -8.91
C PRO A 11 -3.36 5.36 -8.00
N ILE A 12 -3.25 6.38 -7.16
CA ILE A 12 -2.19 6.47 -6.15
C ILE A 12 -2.68 5.75 -4.91
N TYR A 13 -1.93 4.74 -4.47
CA TYR A 13 -2.17 4.08 -3.19
C TYR A 13 -1.14 4.56 -2.18
N GLU A 14 -1.61 5.21 -1.12
CA GLU A 14 -0.78 5.62 -0.01
C GLU A 14 -0.65 4.46 0.97
N ILE A 15 0.59 4.06 1.20
CA ILE A 15 0.94 3.01 2.14
C ILE A 15 1.65 3.65 3.32
N THR A 16 1.08 3.46 4.50
CA THR A 16 1.69 3.90 5.76
C THR A 16 2.29 2.69 6.45
N GLY A 17 3.59 2.71 6.67
CA GLY A 17 4.29 1.76 7.52
C GLY A 17 4.60 2.39 8.87
N THR A 18 4.06 1.81 9.93
CA THR A 18 4.32 2.23 11.31
C THR A 18 5.18 1.19 12.00
N LYS A 19 6.35 1.59 12.49
CA LYS A 19 7.21 0.66 13.25
C LYS A 19 6.61 0.43 14.64
N GLN A 20 6.37 -0.82 14.98
CA GLN A 20 5.85 -1.25 16.27
C GLN A 20 7.01 -1.48 17.26
N GLU A 21 6.74 -1.31 18.54
CA GLU A 21 7.76 -1.47 19.61
C GLU A 21 8.31 -2.90 19.71
N ASP A 22 7.53 -3.88 19.25
CA ASP A 22 7.87 -5.30 19.24
C ASP A 22 8.76 -5.73 18.07
N GLY A 23 9.19 -4.77 17.23
CA GLY A 23 10.02 -5.03 16.06
C GLY A 23 9.23 -5.54 14.85
N HIS A 24 7.93 -5.28 14.77
CA HIS A 24 7.15 -5.45 13.55
C HIS A 24 6.88 -4.11 12.85
N TRP A 25 6.46 -4.16 11.60
CA TRP A 25 5.87 -3.04 10.87
C TRP A 25 4.40 -3.32 10.66
N LEU A 26 3.56 -2.38 11.06
CA LEU A 26 2.17 -2.34 10.64
C LEU A 26 2.09 -1.56 9.33
N LEU A 27 1.74 -2.24 8.26
CA LEU A 27 1.56 -1.65 6.93
C LEU A 27 0.06 -1.49 6.68
N SER A 28 -0.35 -0.29 6.27
CA SER A 28 -1.73 0.04 5.99
C SER A 28 -1.84 0.70 4.63
N ALA A 29 -2.81 0.29 3.80
CA ALA A 29 -3.08 0.89 2.51
C ALA A 29 -4.57 1.21 2.36
N ASP A 30 -4.89 2.43 1.91
CA ASP A 30 -6.24 2.78 1.50
C ASP A 30 -6.40 2.50 0.00
N ILE A 31 -7.30 1.57 -0.33
CA ILE A 31 -7.58 1.14 -1.69
C ILE A 31 -9.09 1.14 -1.97
N PRO A 32 -9.51 1.26 -3.24
CA PRO A 32 -10.89 1.05 -3.65
C PRO A 32 -11.39 -0.32 -3.15
N GLY A 33 -12.40 -0.30 -2.28
CA GLY A 33 -12.97 -1.50 -1.67
C GLY A 33 -12.60 -1.72 -0.20
N GLY A 34 -11.70 -0.92 0.38
CA GLY A 34 -11.47 -0.89 1.83
C GLY A 34 -10.03 -0.59 2.23
N VAL A 35 -9.79 -0.62 3.54
CA VAL A 35 -8.44 -0.51 4.11
C VAL A 35 -7.85 -1.89 4.28
N ILE A 36 -6.64 -2.12 3.74
CA ILE A 36 -5.86 -3.33 4.03
C ILE A 36 -4.87 -2.99 5.14
N THR A 37 -4.79 -3.85 6.15
CA THR A 37 -3.73 -3.82 7.17
C THR A 37 -2.99 -5.14 7.19
N HIS A 38 -1.66 -5.06 7.27
CA HIS A 38 -0.81 -6.24 7.35
C HIS A 38 0.38 -5.99 8.28
N THR A 39 0.67 -6.95 9.14
CA THR A 39 1.81 -6.89 10.06
C THR A 39 2.93 -7.77 9.55
N VAL A 40 4.11 -7.20 9.36
CA VAL A 40 5.30 -7.92 8.93
C VAL A 40 6.40 -7.78 9.96
N ARG A 41 7.19 -8.83 10.17
CA ARG A 41 8.37 -8.76 11.03
C ARG A 41 9.37 -7.78 10.43
N SER A 42 10.03 -6.96 11.26
CA SER A 42 11.07 -6.05 10.80
C SER A 42 12.15 -6.83 10.07
N VAL A 43 12.13 -6.71 8.74
CA VAL A 43 13.30 -6.91 7.91
C VAL A 43 13.98 -5.56 7.79
N ASP A 44 15.32 -5.52 7.79
CA ASP A 44 16.08 -4.27 7.62
C ASP A 44 15.94 -3.69 6.21
N ASP A 45 15.22 -4.38 5.31
CA ASP A 45 15.09 -4.02 3.91
C ASP A 45 13.71 -3.42 3.59
N THR A 46 13.70 -2.10 3.40
CA THR A 46 12.48 -1.39 2.98
C THR A 46 12.02 -1.75 1.58
N GLU A 47 12.89 -2.24 0.68
CA GLU A 47 12.47 -2.68 -0.66
C GLU A 47 11.66 -3.97 -0.60
N TRP A 48 12.04 -4.88 0.29
CA TRP A 48 11.25 -6.08 0.57
C TRP A 48 9.83 -5.73 1.04
N LEU A 49 9.71 -4.76 1.96
CA LEU A 49 8.41 -4.27 2.43
C LEU A 49 7.54 -3.72 1.28
N ARG A 50 8.16 -3.05 0.30
CA ARG A 50 7.42 -2.55 -0.88
C ARG A 50 6.93 -3.69 -1.76
N HIS A 51 7.77 -4.70 -1.99
CA HIS A 51 7.41 -5.84 -2.81
C HIS A 51 6.25 -6.63 -2.20
N GLU A 52 6.30 -6.86 -0.89
CA GLU A 52 5.27 -7.63 -0.19
C GLU A 52 3.92 -6.88 -0.17
N MET A 53 3.94 -5.56 0.02
CA MET A 53 2.72 -4.76 -0.06
C MET A 53 2.13 -4.69 -1.47
N LYS A 54 2.99 -4.62 -2.50
CA LYS A 54 2.56 -4.73 -3.90
C LYS A 54 1.82 -6.05 -4.12
N ALA A 55 2.38 -7.17 -3.66
CA ALA A 55 1.73 -8.48 -3.78
C ALA A 55 0.37 -8.53 -3.07
N LEU A 56 0.26 -7.98 -1.85
CA LEU A 56 -0.99 -7.95 -1.09
C LEU A 56 -2.08 -7.11 -1.77
N ILE A 57 -1.74 -5.91 -2.24
CA ILE A 57 -2.67 -5.03 -2.94
C ILE A 57 -3.12 -5.67 -4.26
N SER A 58 -2.19 -6.31 -4.98
CA SER A 58 -2.50 -7.03 -6.22
C SER A 58 -3.47 -8.18 -5.98
N ALA A 59 -3.23 -8.98 -4.94
CA ALA A 59 -4.12 -10.07 -4.54
C ALA A 59 -5.52 -9.57 -4.15
N GLN A 60 -5.59 -8.44 -3.42
CA GLN A 60 -6.88 -7.88 -2.98
C GLN A 60 -7.68 -7.26 -4.12
N LEU A 61 -7.01 -6.56 -5.05
CA LEU A 61 -7.64 -5.91 -6.19
C LEU A 61 -7.84 -6.85 -7.39
N GLY A 62 -7.19 -8.02 -7.40
CA GLY A 62 -7.21 -8.96 -8.52
C GLY A 62 -6.57 -8.38 -9.79
N THR A 63 -5.65 -7.43 -9.65
CA THR A 63 -5.03 -6.71 -10.78
C THR A 63 -3.54 -6.46 -10.52
N ASP A 64 -2.79 -6.24 -11.59
CA ASP A 64 -1.36 -5.99 -11.52
C ASP A 64 -1.07 -4.57 -10.98
N VAL A 65 -0.24 -4.51 -9.95
CA VAL A 65 0.04 -3.29 -9.19
C VAL A 65 1.09 -2.37 -9.81
N ASP A 66 1.82 -2.81 -10.85
CA ASP A 66 2.71 -1.90 -11.59
C ASP A 66 1.94 -0.87 -12.42
N SER A 67 0.62 -1.02 -12.49
CA SER A 67 -0.35 -0.02 -12.96
C SER A 67 -0.59 1.13 -11.96
N PHE A 68 0.01 1.09 -10.76
CA PHE A 68 -0.26 2.07 -9.69
C PHE A 68 0.97 2.83 -9.22
N LYS A 69 0.74 4.07 -8.79
CA LYS A 69 1.77 4.84 -8.09
C LYS A 69 1.64 4.57 -6.59
N VAL A 70 2.59 3.81 -6.04
CA VAL A 70 2.61 3.51 -4.60
C VAL A 70 3.51 4.51 -3.87
N ARG A 71 2.99 5.18 -2.85
CA ARG A 71 3.78 6.09 -2.00
C ARG A 71 3.90 5.50 -0.60
N PHE A 72 5.13 5.33 -0.14
CA PHE A 72 5.42 4.80 1.19
C PHE A 72 5.72 5.95 2.15
N HIS A 73 4.98 5.99 3.25
CA HIS A 73 5.21 6.86 4.39
C HIS A 73 5.62 6.00 5.57
N TYR A 74 6.79 6.26 6.15
CA TYR A 74 7.28 5.57 7.34
C TYR A 74 7.13 6.52 8.53
N VAL A 75 6.46 6.05 9.59
CA VAL A 75 6.16 6.81 10.81
C VAL A 75 6.73 6.10 12.03
#